data_AF-A0A7L7LDW6-F1
#
_entry.id   AF-A0A7L7LDW6-F1
#
_cell.length_a   1.000
_cell.length_b   1.000
_cell.length_c   1.000
_cell.angle_alpha   90.00
_cell.angle_beta   90.00
_cell.angle_gamma   90.00
#
_symmetry.space_group_name_H-M   'P 1'
#
loop_
_entity.id
_entity.type
_entity.pdbx_description
1 polymer ?
#
loop_
_entity_poly.entity_id
_entity_poly.type
_entity_poly.pdbx_seq_one_letter_code
_entity_poly.pdbx_strand_id
1 'polypeptide(L)'
;MKKRKTYQEEVAKLIRAIEIAVDSFEKYCPKDLDKTSHEHVISCYKGWKEELLHPLPQYMNLASLKYFIEDVFTYFQESSGETTEYFWKRINNEALGYERENKLKKILDRGRIKGRIEFDYVTDMMVVAEQVGLTTKEESIRLGNMLDKFEFKKKK
;
A
#
# COMPACT_ATOMS: atom_id res chain seq x y z
N MET A 1 -27.49 4.53 -10.94
CA MET A 1 -26.70 3.56 -11.74
C MET A 1 -25.23 3.95 -11.65
N LYS A 2 -24.33 3.07 -11.20
CA LYS A 2 -22.87 3.37 -11.19
C LYS A 2 -22.38 3.48 -12.63
N LYS A 3 -21.79 4.62 -13.00
CA LYS A 3 -21.17 4.83 -14.32
C LYS A 3 -20.07 3.76 -14.50
N ARG A 4 -20.11 3.03 -15.61
CA ARG A 4 -19.12 1.98 -15.91
C ARG A 4 -17.77 2.68 -16.15
N LYS A 5 -16.77 2.39 -15.31
CA LYS A 5 -15.41 2.94 -15.43
C LYS A 5 -14.86 2.62 -16.82
N THR A 6 -14.36 3.63 -17.53
CA THR A 6 -13.71 3.39 -18.83
C THR A 6 -12.26 2.95 -18.60
N TYR A 7 -11.72 2.14 -19.52
CA TYR A 7 -10.31 1.72 -19.48
C TYR A 7 -9.36 2.93 -19.40
N GLN A 8 -9.63 3.97 -20.19
CA GLN A 8 -8.82 5.19 -20.23
C GLN A 8 -8.84 5.98 -18.91
N GLU A 9 -10.00 6.10 -18.26
CA GLU A 9 -10.10 6.77 -16.94
C GLU A 9 -9.28 6.02 -15.88
N GLU A 10 -9.29 4.69 -15.88
CA GLU A 10 -8.53 3.90 -14.91
C GLU A 10 -7.02 3.87 -15.23
N VAL A 11 -6.64 3.87 -16.51
CA VAL A 11 -5.25 4.04 -16.93
C VAL A 11 -4.70 5.40 -16.48
N ALA A 12 -5.46 6.49 -16.66
CA ALA A 12 -5.04 7.82 -16.24
C ALA A 12 -4.80 7.89 -14.72
N LYS A 13 -5.69 7.28 -13.91
CA LYS A 13 -5.50 7.18 -12.46
C LYS A 13 -4.27 6.35 -12.09
N LEU A 14 -4.04 5.24 -12.76
CA LEU A 14 -2.90 4.37 -12.48
C LEU A 14 -1.57 5.04 -12.84
N ILE A 15 -1.50 5.72 -14.01
CA ILE A 15 -0.34 6.54 -14.38
C ILE A 15 -0.06 7.57 -13.29
N ARG A 16 -1.11 8.22 -12.78
CA ARG A 16 -0.94 9.19 -11.70
C ARG A 16 -0.45 8.56 -10.40
N ALA A 17 -0.96 7.38 -10.04
CA ALA A 17 -0.47 6.62 -8.89
C ALA A 17 1.02 6.23 -9.06
N ILE A 18 1.44 5.85 -10.27
CA ILE A 18 2.84 5.55 -10.57
C ILE A 18 3.74 6.78 -10.39
N GLU A 19 3.31 7.96 -10.85
CA GLU A 19 4.06 9.20 -10.63
C GLU A 19 4.21 9.52 -9.14
N ILE A 20 3.17 9.29 -8.35
CA ILE A 20 3.22 9.44 -6.89
C ILE A 20 4.17 8.41 -6.28
N ALA A 21 4.18 7.16 -6.76
CA ALA A 21 5.10 6.13 -6.30
C ALA A 21 6.57 6.53 -6.53
N VAL A 22 6.89 7.00 -7.73
CA VAL A 22 8.24 7.49 -8.06
C VAL A 22 8.63 8.66 -7.15
N ASP A 23 7.76 9.66 -7.00
CA ASP A 23 7.98 10.80 -6.09
C ASP A 23 8.17 10.36 -4.63
N SER A 24 7.49 9.29 -4.20
CA SER A 24 7.62 8.71 -2.86
C SER A 24 8.99 8.10 -2.64
N PHE A 25 9.46 7.27 -3.58
CA PHE A 25 10.79 6.66 -3.50
C PHE A 25 11.91 7.71 -3.57
N GLU A 26 11.78 8.70 -4.48
CA GLU A 26 12.78 9.75 -4.63
C GLU A 26 12.94 10.62 -3.38
N LYS A 27 11.83 10.96 -2.70
CA LYS A 27 11.85 11.82 -1.50
C LYS A 27 12.16 11.06 -0.21
N TYR A 28 11.62 9.86 -0.09
CA TYR A 28 11.65 9.07 1.12
C TYR A 28 12.17 7.66 0.78
N CYS A 29 13.40 7.56 0.27
CA CYS A 29 14.00 6.26 -0.02
C CYS A 29 14.07 5.41 1.27
N PRO A 30 13.55 4.17 1.28
CA PRO A 30 13.70 3.29 2.42
C PRO A 30 15.19 3.06 2.73
N LYS A 31 15.54 3.05 4.02
CA LYS A 31 16.94 2.99 4.48
C LYS A 31 17.65 1.68 4.10
N ASP A 32 16.88 0.62 3.89
CA ASP A 32 17.39 -0.72 3.61
C ASP A 32 17.61 -0.97 2.11
N LEU A 33 17.22 -0.03 1.25
CA LEU A 33 17.52 -0.09 -0.18
C LEU A 33 18.87 0.56 -0.48
N ASP A 34 19.77 -0.21 -1.07
CA ASP A 34 20.97 0.36 -1.67
C ASP A 34 20.64 1.17 -2.93
N LYS A 35 21.61 1.95 -3.40
CA LYS A 35 21.43 2.85 -4.54
C LYS A 35 20.99 2.10 -5.81
N THR A 36 21.59 0.94 -6.09
CA THR A 36 21.29 0.14 -7.28
C THR A 36 19.86 -0.38 -7.24
N SER A 37 19.42 -0.89 -6.10
CA SER A 37 18.07 -1.39 -5.87
C SER A 37 17.05 -0.27 -5.95
N HIS A 38 17.36 0.91 -5.40
CA HIS A 38 16.51 2.10 -5.50
C HIS A 38 16.32 2.54 -6.96
N GLU A 39 17.40 2.63 -7.73
CA GLU A 39 17.35 2.97 -9.16
C GLU A 39 16.57 1.93 -9.96
N HIS A 40 16.74 0.64 -9.64
CA HIS A 40 15.98 -0.44 -10.27
C HIS A 40 14.49 -0.34 -9.98
N VAL A 41 14.09 -0.10 -8.73
CA VAL A 41 12.67 0.09 -8.35
C VAL A 41 12.07 1.25 -9.14
N ILE A 42 12.71 2.43 -9.15
CA ILE A 42 12.21 3.58 -9.92
C ILE A 42 12.08 3.24 -11.42
N SER A 43 13.05 2.51 -11.97
CA SER A 43 13.02 2.06 -13.37
C SER A 43 11.83 1.14 -13.66
N CYS A 44 11.50 0.20 -12.77
CA CYS A 44 10.33 -0.66 -12.91
C CYS A 44 9.03 0.15 -13.00
N TYR A 45 8.82 1.10 -12.10
CA TYR A 45 7.63 1.96 -12.13
C TYR A 45 7.56 2.81 -13.40
N LYS A 46 8.70 3.35 -13.87
CA LYS A 46 8.76 4.07 -15.15
C LYS A 46 8.41 3.15 -16.33
N GLY A 47 8.91 1.91 -16.34
CA GLY A 47 8.57 0.90 -17.34
C GLY A 47 7.07 0.61 -17.40
N TRP A 48 6.44 0.38 -16.25
CA TRP A 48 4.98 0.18 -16.18
C TRP A 48 4.20 1.39 -16.70
N LYS A 49 4.67 2.61 -16.44
CA LYS A 49 4.05 3.83 -16.99
C LYS A 49 4.12 3.84 -18.52
N GLU A 50 5.26 3.51 -19.10
CA GLU A 50 5.43 3.44 -20.56
C GLU A 50 4.53 2.37 -21.18
N GLU A 51 4.41 1.19 -20.57
CA GLU A 51 3.51 0.13 -21.03
C GLU A 51 2.03 0.55 -20.99
N LEU A 52 1.64 1.39 -20.03
CA LEU A 52 0.28 1.94 -19.93
C LEU A 52 0.02 3.09 -20.93
N LEU A 53 1.06 3.83 -21.32
CA LEU A 53 0.98 4.87 -22.36
C LEU A 53 0.95 4.26 -23.77
N HIS A 54 1.59 3.11 -23.94
CA HIS A 54 1.72 2.41 -25.22
C HIS A 54 1.28 0.94 -25.13
N PRO A 55 0.02 0.65 -24.73
CA PRO A 55 -0.42 -0.73 -24.52
C PRO A 55 -0.57 -1.45 -25.86
N LEU A 56 -0.19 -2.73 -25.90
CA LEU A 56 -0.54 -3.59 -27.03
C LEU A 56 -2.07 -3.77 -27.09
N PRO A 57 -2.69 -3.81 -28.28
CA PRO A 57 -4.16 -3.87 -28.42
C PRO A 57 -4.82 -4.99 -27.60
N GLN A 58 -4.19 -6.16 -27.51
CA GLN A 58 -4.72 -7.29 -26.72
C GLN A 58 -4.76 -7.04 -25.20
N TYR A 59 -3.97 -6.08 -24.69
CA TYR A 59 -3.90 -5.72 -23.27
C TYR A 59 -4.70 -4.45 -22.92
N MET A 60 -5.42 -3.86 -23.89
CA MET A 60 -6.29 -2.71 -23.68
C MET A 60 -7.63 -3.09 -23.03
N ASN A 61 -7.57 -3.76 -21.88
CA ASN A 61 -8.73 -4.22 -21.15
C ASN A 61 -8.51 -4.13 -19.63
N LEU A 62 -9.62 -4.13 -18.88
CA LEU A 62 -9.59 -3.97 -17.42
C LEU A 62 -8.95 -5.18 -16.69
N ALA A 63 -8.96 -6.37 -17.29
CA ALA A 63 -8.35 -7.55 -16.67
C ALA A 63 -6.82 -7.45 -16.71
N SER A 64 -6.24 -7.05 -17.84
CA SER A 64 -4.82 -6.75 -17.96
C SER A 64 -4.40 -5.59 -17.05
N LEU A 65 -5.21 -4.53 -16.97
CA LEU A 65 -4.95 -3.39 -16.09
C LEU A 65 -4.89 -3.78 -14.61
N LYS A 66 -5.66 -4.79 -14.18
CA LYS A 66 -5.66 -5.27 -12.80
C LYS A 66 -4.28 -5.78 -12.35
N TYR A 67 -3.52 -6.41 -13.24
CA TYR A 67 -2.17 -6.88 -12.92
C TYR A 67 -1.22 -5.70 -12.68
N PHE A 68 -1.25 -4.66 -13.52
CA PHE A 68 -0.47 -3.44 -13.26
C PHE A 68 -0.87 -2.75 -11.97
N ILE A 69 -2.16 -2.73 -11.62
CA ILE A 69 -2.60 -2.19 -10.33
C ILE A 69 -1.99 -3.03 -9.19
N GLU A 70 -2.03 -4.35 -9.26
CA GLU A 70 -1.42 -5.20 -8.24
C GLU A 70 0.10 -4.95 -8.14
N ASP A 71 0.81 -4.90 -9.26
CA ASP A 71 2.26 -4.65 -9.30
C ASP A 71 2.65 -3.29 -8.68
N VAL A 72 1.93 -2.22 -9.07
CA VAL A 72 2.16 -0.86 -8.56
C VAL A 72 1.87 -0.74 -7.07
N PHE A 73 0.83 -1.41 -6.58
CA PHE A 73 0.38 -1.23 -5.20
C PHE A 73 0.97 -2.23 -4.21
N THR A 74 1.54 -3.35 -4.65
CA THR A 74 2.03 -4.43 -3.76
C THR A 74 2.97 -3.89 -2.69
N TYR A 75 4.01 -3.14 -3.07
CA TYR A 75 4.94 -2.55 -2.10
C TYR A 75 4.22 -1.69 -1.05
N PHE A 76 3.34 -0.78 -1.50
CA PHE A 76 2.63 0.16 -0.63
C PHE A 76 1.52 -0.49 0.22
N GLN A 77 1.03 -1.66 -0.18
CA GLN A 77 0.07 -2.45 0.60
C GLN A 77 0.76 -3.32 1.65
N GLU A 78 2.01 -3.71 1.41
CA GLU A 78 2.75 -4.64 2.27
C GLU A 78 3.74 -3.97 3.20
N SER A 79 4.22 -2.78 2.83
CA SER A 79 5.24 -2.06 3.58
C SER A 79 4.64 -1.00 4.51
N SER A 80 5.49 -0.54 5.42
CA SER A 80 5.28 0.57 6.35
C SER A 80 6.39 1.62 6.15
N GLY A 81 6.30 2.77 6.82
CA GLY A 81 7.32 3.80 6.81
C GLY A 81 7.04 5.00 5.88
N GLU A 82 7.93 6.00 5.93
CA GLU A 82 7.71 7.34 5.34
C GLU A 82 7.36 7.31 3.85
N THR A 83 8.02 6.44 3.07
CA THR A 83 7.73 6.20 1.64
C THR A 83 6.27 5.83 1.43
N THR A 84 5.78 4.88 2.22
CA THR A 84 4.44 4.33 2.09
C THR A 84 3.39 5.31 2.60
N GLU A 85 3.66 6.00 3.70
CA GLU A 85 2.74 7.00 4.23
C GLU A 85 2.61 8.22 3.33
N TYR A 86 3.72 8.67 2.75
CA TYR A 86 3.69 9.75 1.77
C TYR A 86 2.88 9.37 0.52
N PHE A 87 3.08 8.14 0.01
CA PHE A 87 2.31 7.62 -1.12
C PHE A 87 0.80 7.66 -0.82
N TRP A 88 0.34 7.02 0.26
CA TRP A 88 -1.09 6.96 0.57
C TRP A 88 -1.71 8.32 0.88
N LYS A 89 -0.97 9.20 1.55
CA LYS A 89 -1.40 10.59 1.75
C LYS A 89 -1.64 11.30 0.42
N ARG A 90 -0.75 11.13 -0.57
CA ARG A 90 -0.90 11.73 -1.90
C ARG A 90 -2.04 11.10 -2.69
N ILE A 91 -2.20 9.77 -2.67
CA ILE A 91 -3.34 9.08 -3.27
C ILE A 91 -4.67 9.66 -2.77
N ASN A 92 -4.80 9.85 -1.45
CA ASN A 92 -6.01 10.39 -0.83
C ASN A 92 -6.23 11.86 -1.19
N ASN A 93 -5.18 12.69 -1.12
CA ASN A 93 -5.26 14.12 -1.45
C ASN A 93 -5.67 14.36 -2.91
N GLU A 94 -5.25 13.47 -3.81
CA GLU A 94 -5.57 13.56 -5.25
C GLU A 94 -6.85 12.80 -5.63
N ALA A 95 -7.57 12.24 -4.64
CA ALA A 95 -8.85 11.56 -4.80
C ALA A 95 -8.85 10.48 -5.91
N LEU A 96 -7.76 9.73 -6.03
CA LEU A 96 -7.59 8.72 -7.09
C LEU A 96 -8.49 7.48 -6.89
N GLY A 97 -9.05 7.30 -5.68
CA GLY A 97 -9.99 6.23 -5.37
C GLY A 97 -9.34 4.86 -5.16
N TYR A 98 -8.04 4.82 -4.90
CA TYR A 98 -7.34 3.65 -4.38
C TYR A 98 -7.31 3.71 -2.87
N GLU A 99 -7.48 2.58 -2.21
CA GLU A 99 -7.53 2.48 -0.76
C GLU A 99 -6.46 1.53 -0.26
N ARG A 100 -5.83 1.90 0.86
CA ARG A 100 -4.93 0.99 1.57
C ARG A 100 -5.76 -0.10 2.22
N GLU A 101 -5.38 -1.35 1.99
CA GLU A 101 -6.04 -2.47 2.64
C GLU A 101 -5.83 -2.38 4.14
N ASN A 102 -6.93 -2.36 4.89
CA ASN A 102 -6.90 -2.40 6.34
C ASN A 102 -6.63 -3.83 6.82
N LYS A 103 -5.36 -4.26 6.74
CA LYS A 103 -4.93 -5.56 7.30
C LYS A 103 -5.13 -5.61 8.82
N LEU A 104 -5.09 -4.45 9.52
CA LEU A 104 -5.41 -4.38 10.95
C LEU A 104 -6.84 -4.83 11.23
N LYS A 105 -7.81 -4.49 10.38
CA LYS A 105 -9.19 -4.97 10.50
C LYS A 105 -9.27 -6.49 10.44
N LYS A 106 -8.57 -7.12 9.49
CA LYS A 106 -8.48 -8.60 9.41
C LYS A 106 -7.88 -9.22 10.70
N ILE A 107 -6.94 -8.54 11.35
CA ILE A 107 -6.33 -8.99 12.61
C ILE A 107 -7.29 -8.78 13.79
N LEU A 108 -7.95 -7.62 13.83
CA LEU A 108 -8.96 -7.23 14.82
C LEU A 108 -10.14 -8.19 14.83
N ASP A 109 -10.74 -8.45 13.67
CA ASP A 109 -11.86 -9.37 13.48
C ASP A 109 -11.52 -10.78 13.99
N ARG A 110 -10.25 -11.18 13.84
CA ARG A 110 -9.75 -12.47 14.28
C ARG A 110 -9.38 -12.51 15.77
N GLY A 111 -9.14 -11.36 16.39
CA GLY A 111 -8.83 -11.25 17.81
C GLY A 111 -7.44 -11.76 18.25
N ARG A 112 -6.53 -12.06 17.32
CA ARG A 112 -5.16 -12.53 17.64
C ARG A 112 -4.15 -12.29 16.51
N ILE A 113 -2.90 -12.04 16.93
CA ILE A 113 -1.69 -12.01 16.08
C ILE A 113 -1.22 -13.47 15.88
N LYS A 114 -1.04 -13.87 14.61
CA LYS A 114 -0.67 -15.25 14.24
C LYS A 114 0.83 -15.52 14.27
N GLY A 115 1.65 -14.50 14.06
CA GLY A 115 3.09 -14.69 13.90
C GLY A 115 3.86 -13.38 13.89
N ARG A 116 5.18 -13.49 13.70
CA ARG A 116 6.09 -12.34 13.82
C ARG A 116 5.82 -11.24 12.79
N ILE A 117 5.50 -11.62 11.54
CA ILE A 117 5.20 -10.66 10.47
C ILE A 117 4.00 -9.76 10.84
N GLU A 118 2.91 -10.35 11.34
CA GLU A 118 1.75 -9.56 11.78
C GLU A 118 2.05 -8.75 13.05
N PHE A 119 2.90 -9.26 13.94
CA PHE A 119 3.34 -8.52 15.12
C PHE A 119 4.09 -7.24 14.72
N ASP A 120 5.07 -7.36 13.84
CA ASP A 120 5.85 -6.23 13.35
C ASP A 120 4.95 -5.23 12.59
N TYR A 121 4.08 -5.75 11.71
CA TYR A 121 3.09 -4.91 11.00
C TYR A 121 2.16 -4.14 11.95
N VAL A 122 1.57 -4.79 12.97
CA VAL A 122 0.67 -4.10 13.92
C VAL A 122 1.45 -3.06 14.72
N THR A 123 2.68 -3.36 15.12
CA THR A 123 3.55 -2.42 15.86
C THR A 123 3.80 -1.16 15.04
N ASP A 124 4.17 -1.33 13.77
CA ASP A 124 4.48 -0.20 12.88
C ASP A 124 3.23 0.61 12.51
N MET A 125 2.09 -0.06 12.33
CA MET A 125 0.91 0.54 11.73
C MET A 125 -0.12 1.06 12.72
N MET A 126 -0.17 0.57 13.96
CA MET A 126 -1.26 0.90 14.89
C MET A 126 -1.40 2.42 15.13
N VAL A 127 -0.28 3.13 15.32
CA VAL A 127 -0.30 4.58 15.56
C VAL A 127 -0.74 5.33 14.31
N VAL A 128 -0.20 4.96 13.15
CA VAL A 128 -0.51 5.61 11.88
C VAL A 128 -1.96 5.38 11.50
N ALA A 129 -2.45 4.15 11.65
CA ALA A 129 -3.81 3.77 11.34
C ALA A 129 -4.84 4.57 12.13
N GLU A 130 -4.58 4.89 13.40
CA GLU A 130 -5.45 5.77 14.18
C GLU A 130 -5.44 7.20 13.63
N GLN A 131 -4.26 7.74 13.30
CA GLN A 131 -4.12 9.10 12.77
C GLN A 131 -4.81 9.30 11.43
N VAL A 132 -4.77 8.30 10.54
CA VAL A 132 -5.41 8.35 9.22
C VAL A 132 -6.84 7.81 9.23
N GLY A 133 -7.40 7.47 10.40
CA GLY A 133 -8.77 7.00 10.54
C GLY A 133 -9.03 5.59 10.00
N LEU A 134 -7.99 4.77 9.82
CA LEU A 134 -8.12 3.35 9.50
C LEU A 134 -8.56 2.52 10.72
N THR A 135 -8.25 2.97 11.93
CA THR A 135 -8.74 2.37 13.18
C THR A 135 -9.29 3.43 14.12
N THR A 136 -10.29 3.04 14.91
CA THR A 136 -10.79 3.81 16.06
C THR A 136 -9.84 3.67 17.25
N LYS A 137 -9.97 4.56 18.24
CA LYS A 137 -9.19 4.50 19.47
C LYS A 137 -9.42 3.18 20.22
N GLU A 138 -10.65 2.70 20.26
CA GLU A 138 -11.01 1.41 20.86
C GLU A 138 -10.35 0.23 20.12
N GLU A 139 -10.27 0.29 18.80
CA GLU A 139 -9.59 -0.72 17.98
C GLU A 139 -8.07 -0.68 18.20
N SER A 140 -7.46 0.49 18.30
CA SER A 140 -6.03 0.63 18.66
C SER A 140 -5.74 0.00 20.02
N ILE A 141 -6.58 0.24 21.03
CA ILE A 141 -6.44 -0.39 22.35
C ILE A 141 -6.52 -1.92 22.24
N ARG A 142 -7.42 -2.46 21.41
CA ARG A 142 -7.51 -3.91 21.18
C ARG A 142 -6.25 -4.46 20.52
N LEU A 143 -5.68 -3.75 19.54
CA LEU A 143 -4.42 -4.14 18.90
C LEU A 143 -3.26 -4.17 19.91
N GLY A 144 -3.15 -3.15 20.77
CA GLY A 144 -2.15 -3.12 21.85
C GLY A 144 -2.24 -4.33 22.78
N ASN A 145 -3.44 -4.67 23.24
CA ASN A 145 -3.67 -5.86 24.05
C ASN A 145 -3.29 -7.18 23.34
N MET A 146 -3.40 -7.24 22.01
CA MET A 146 -2.99 -8.42 21.23
C MET A 146 -1.47 -8.51 21.11
N LEU A 147 -0.76 -7.39 20.98
CA LEU A 147 0.70 -7.33 21.02
C LEU A 147 1.22 -7.88 22.34
N ASP A 148 0.70 -7.39 23.46
CA ASP A 148 1.09 -7.84 24.80
C ASP A 148 0.90 -9.36 24.95
N LYS A 149 -0.28 -9.87 24.57
CA LYS A 149 -0.58 -11.31 24.63
C LYS A 149 0.37 -12.15 23.78
N PHE A 150 0.80 -11.64 22.64
CA PHE A 150 1.75 -12.34 21.77
C PHE A 150 3.14 -12.40 22.41
N GLU A 151 3.62 -11.30 23.00
CA GLU A 151 4.90 -11.28 23.71
C GLU A 151 4.91 -12.19 24.94
N PHE A 152 3.85 -12.16 25.75
CA PHE A 152 3.73 -13.02 26.93
C PHE A 152 3.75 -14.52 26.60
N LYS A 153 3.24 -14.92 25.43
CA LYS A 153 3.31 -16.32 24.97
C LYS A 153 4.72 -16.76 24.56
N LYS A 154 5.59 -15.85 24.14
CA LYS A 154 6.99 -16.16 23.79
C LYS A 154 7.91 -16.27 25.01
N LYS A 155 7.54 -15.65 26.13
CA LYS A 155 8.32 -15.66 27.39
C LYS A 155 8.07 -16.90 28.26
N LYS A 156 7.14 -17.78 27.88
CA LYS A 156 6.90 -19.08 28.51
C LYS A 156 7.45 -20.19 27.63
#